data_AF-A0A819P8U9-F1
#
_entry.id   AF-A0A819P8U9-F1
#
_cell.length_a   1.000
_cell.length_b   1.000
_cell.length_c   1.000
_cell.angle_alpha   90.00
_cell.angle_beta   90.00
_cell.angle_gamma   90.00
#
_symmetry.space_group_name_H-M   'P 1'
#
loop_
_entity.id
_entity.type
_entity.pdbx_description
1 polymer ?
#
loop_
_entity_poly.entity_id
_entity_poly.type
_entity_poly.pdbx_seq_one_letter_code
_entity_poly.pdbx_strand_id
1 'polypeptide(L)'
;MADISILFIRRFWIYLISNIASIICSIFVLYYFLFNRKLRCSLHKHVVIIILIISFIIEITDISWIIYYYRNGVVWISKPLFSRIVAWASIQRYILIFHHGWMSTQKKKILLHYIPITTIIIYGIILYMTIDLFLSCDRSYYSTILYCGFSSCAYNSTAYSIFELITGGITNIKIIAICSMILIIRLIKQKHRLNQQLNWRKHRKMAIQLLSIILLFYIFYLPSIIVGIILSCETQKMGNQPMKTIMEPPTFGVCQINNRGMAAEMRQKDDNQKKATNTPLLDVEDRRKLNKVVHCENFGKCQDKSNDVSDIKKKYGL
;
A
#
# COMPACT_ATOMS: atom_id res chain seq x y z
N MET A 1 -11.58 -19.58 10.98
CA MET A 1 -10.53 -18.65 11.47
C MET A 1 -9.12 -19.23 11.35
N ALA A 2 -8.88 -20.51 11.64
CA ALA A 2 -7.55 -21.11 11.57
C ALA A 2 -6.88 -21.00 10.18
N ASP A 3 -7.60 -21.25 9.09
CA ASP A 3 -7.01 -21.23 7.74
C ASP A 3 -6.48 -19.85 7.32
N ILE A 4 -7.17 -18.79 7.75
CA ILE A 4 -6.75 -17.41 7.50
C ILE A 4 -5.43 -17.13 8.22
N SER A 5 -5.29 -17.55 9.47
CA SER A 5 -4.05 -17.31 10.24
C SER A 5 -2.82 -17.97 9.60
N ILE A 6 -2.97 -19.17 9.04
CA ILE A 6 -1.89 -19.91 8.36
C ILE A 6 -1.44 -19.16 7.11
N LEU A 7 -2.39 -18.61 6.34
CA LEU A 7 -2.10 -17.83 5.14
C LEU A 7 -1.30 -16.56 5.46
N PHE A 8 -1.66 -15.85 6.55
CA PHE A 8 -0.97 -14.63 7.00
C PHE A 8 0.48 -14.91 7.39
N ILE A 9 0.72 -15.96 8.18
CA ILE A 9 2.06 -16.36 8.61
C ILE A 9 2.93 -16.72 7.40
N ARG A 10 2.39 -17.49 6.45
CA ARG A 10 3.13 -17.85 5.23
C ARG A 10 3.49 -16.62 4.40
N ARG A 11 2.56 -15.69 4.19
CA ARG A 11 2.82 -14.44 3.46
C ARG A 11 3.88 -13.60 4.15
N PHE A 12 3.80 -13.45 5.47
CA PHE A 12 4.79 -12.72 6.27
C PHE A 12 6.22 -13.22 6.00
N TRP A 13 6.46 -14.53 6.09
CA TRP A 13 7.80 -15.10 5.89
C TRP A 13 8.31 -14.94 4.45
N ILE A 14 7.43 -15.14 3.46
CA ILE A 14 7.79 -14.94 2.04
C ILE A 14 8.22 -13.50 1.79
N TYR A 15 7.46 -12.52 2.28
CA TYR A 15 7.80 -11.10 2.14
C TYR A 15 9.08 -10.76 2.90
N LEU A 16 9.26 -11.25 4.13
CA LEU A 16 10.45 -10.95 4.94
C LEU A 16 11.74 -11.45 4.29
N ILE A 17 11.77 -12.71 3.85
CA ILE A 17 12.96 -13.30 3.21
C ILE A 17 13.27 -12.57 1.91
N SER A 18 12.24 -12.30 1.09
CA SER A 18 12.41 -11.57 -0.18
C SER A 18 12.92 -10.14 0.06
N ASN A 19 12.40 -9.46 1.08
CA ASN A 19 12.82 -8.10 1.42
C ASN A 19 14.26 -8.06 1.91
N ILE A 20 14.69 -8.99 2.76
CA ILE A 20 16.09 -9.06 3.22
C ILE A 20 17.05 -9.24 2.04
N ALA A 21 16.75 -10.18 1.14
CA ALA A 21 17.57 -10.43 -0.04
C ALA A 21 17.63 -9.20 -0.96
N SER A 22 16.50 -8.54 -1.15
CA SER A 22 16.38 -7.36 -1.99
C SER A 22 17.12 -6.15 -1.38
N ILE A 23 17.02 -5.92 -0.05
CA ILE A 23 17.76 -4.86 0.67
C ILE A 23 19.26 -5.06 0.53
N ILE A 24 19.77 -6.29 0.70
CA ILE A 24 21.19 -6.60 0.54
C ILE A 24 21.65 -6.28 -0.89
N CYS A 25 20.87 -6.66 -1.90
CA CYS A 25 21.14 -6.36 -3.30
C CYS A 25 21.15 -4.84 -3.56
N SER A 26 20.14 -4.13 -3.08
CA SER A 26 20.01 -2.67 -3.19
C SER A 26 21.20 -1.94 -2.55
N ILE A 27 21.62 -2.34 -1.35
CA ILE A 27 22.80 -1.79 -0.67
C ILE A 27 24.06 -2.03 -1.49
N PHE A 28 24.27 -3.26 -1.99
CA PHE A 28 25.45 -3.60 -2.78
C PHE A 28 25.53 -2.78 -4.07
N VAL A 29 24.42 -2.69 -4.81
CA VAL A 29 24.34 -1.89 -6.04
C VAL A 29 24.55 -0.41 -5.74
N LEU A 30 23.88 0.13 -4.72
CA LEU A 30 24.00 1.53 -4.33
C LEU A 30 25.43 1.87 -3.89
N TYR A 31 26.05 1.01 -3.08
CA TYR A 31 27.46 1.11 -2.69
C TYR A 31 28.37 1.16 -3.92
N TYR A 32 28.21 0.22 -4.85
CA TYR A 32 29.02 0.19 -6.07
C TYR A 32 28.91 1.48 -6.90
N PHE A 33 27.69 2.01 -7.05
CA PHE A 33 27.46 3.27 -7.79
C PHE A 33 27.96 4.52 -7.05
N LEU A 34 27.82 4.55 -5.72
CA LEU A 34 28.26 5.68 -4.91
C LEU A 34 29.78 5.75 -4.79
N PHE A 35 30.49 4.64 -4.62
CA PHE A 35 31.94 4.67 -4.37
C PHE A 35 32.79 4.75 -5.65
N ASN A 36 32.25 4.35 -6.81
CA ASN A 36 33.01 4.43 -8.05
C ASN A 36 32.96 5.85 -8.67
N ARG A 37 34.05 6.61 -8.52
CA ARG A 37 34.19 7.99 -9.05
C ARG A 37 33.88 8.09 -10.55
N LYS A 38 34.28 7.09 -11.36
CA LYS A 38 34.02 7.07 -12.80
C LYS A 38 32.52 6.90 -13.12
N LEU A 39 31.76 6.25 -12.25
CA LEU A 39 30.30 6.17 -12.39
C LEU A 39 29.65 7.51 -12.04
N ARG A 40 30.08 8.17 -10.96
CA ARG A 40 29.50 9.45 -10.54
C ARG A 40 29.68 10.57 -11.58
N CYS A 41 30.80 10.67 -12.29
CA CYS A 41 30.99 11.78 -13.23
C CYS A 41 30.03 11.82 -14.44
N SER A 42 29.25 10.77 -14.69
CA SER A 42 28.32 10.74 -15.83
C SER A 42 26.91 11.15 -15.41
N LEU A 43 26.38 12.21 -16.03
CA LEU A 43 25.04 12.75 -15.71
C LEU A 43 23.93 11.69 -15.77
N HIS A 44 23.97 10.78 -16.74
CA HIS A 44 22.97 9.70 -16.84
C HIS A 44 22.95 8.80 -15.60
N LYS A 45 24.11 8.60 -14.96
CA LYS A 45 24.23 7.74 -13.79
C LYS A 45 23.71 8.42 -12.53
N HIS A 46 23.66 9.75 -12.47
CA HIS A 46 23.03 10.46 -11.34
C HIS A 46 21.55 10.09 -11.20
N VAL A 47 20.82 10.06 -12.31
CA VAL A 47 19.41 9.66 -12.33
C VAL A 47 19.22 8.25 -11.78
N VAL A 48 20.07 7.32 -12.22
CA VAL A 48 20.04 5.93 -11.76
C VAL A 48 20.33 5.85 -10.27
N ILE A 49 21.31 6.62 -9.76
CA ILE A 49 21.62 6.69 -8.33
C ILE A 49 20.43 7.23 -7.54
N ILE A 50 19.80 8.31 -8.00
CA ILE A 50 18.62 8.90 -7.34
C ILE A 50 17.47 7.89 -7.30
N ILE A 51 17.19 7.21 -8.42
CA ILE A 51 16.17 6.16 -8.47
C ILE A 51 16.50 5.03 -7.49
N LEU A 52 17.75 4.56 -7.46
CA LEU A 52 18.18 3.51 -6.53
C LEU A 52 18.01 3.94 -5.06
N ILE A 53 18.36 5.18 -4.71
CA ILE A 53 18.15 5.71 -3.35
C ILE A 53 16.67 5.74 -3.00
N ILE A 54 15.82 6.25 -3.90
CA ILE A 54 14.38 6.33 -3.65
C ILE A 54 13.77 4.93 -3.57
N SER A 55 14.13 4.01 -4.47
CA SER A 55 13.73 2.60 -4.42
C SER A 55 14.12 1.95 -3.10
N PHE A 56 15.35 2.20 -2.61
CA PHE A 56 15.82 1.69 -1.33
C PHE A 56 15.03 2.26 -0.14
N ILE A 57 14.70 3.56 -0.16
CA ILE A 57 13.85 4.17 0.87
C ILE A 57 12.47 3.52 0.88
N ILE A 58 11.85 3.36 -0.28
CA ILE A 58 10.53 2.71 -0.42
C ILE A 58 10.60 1.25 0.06
N GLU A 59 11.65 0.54 -0.28
CA GLU A 59 11.84 -0.84 0.15
C GLU A 59 11.96 -0.96 1.68
N ILE A 60 12.72 -0.08 2.33
CA ILE A 60 12.85 -0.06 3.78
C ILE A 60 11.58 0.42 4.47
N THR A 61 10.85 1.35 3.87
CA THR A 61 9.62 1.91 4.46
C THR A 61 8.42 1.02 4.11
N ASP A 62 7.88 1.12 2.91
CA ASP A 62 6.65 0.45 2.47
C ASP A 62 6.64 -1.07 2.73
N ILE A 63 7.71 -1.81 2.38
CA ILE A 63 7.71 -3.27 2.57
C ILE A 63 7.76 -3.62 4.06
N SER A 64 8.55 -2.90 4.87
CA SER A 64 8.58 -3.10 6.32
C SER A 64 7.21 -2.82 6.95
N TRP A 65 6.47 -1.85 6.42
CA TRP A 65 5.15 -1.48 6.90
C TRP A 65 4.12 -2.54 6.53
N ILE A 66 4.21 -3.13 5.34
CA ILE A 66 3.41 -4.29 4.93
C ILE A 66 3.72 -5.51 5.82
N ILE A 67 4.98 -5.77 6.13
CA ILE A 67 5.40 -6.86 7.03
C ILE A 67 4.85 -6.62 8.45
N TYR A 68 4.93 -5.39 8.95
CA TYR A 68 4.38 -5.00 10.25
C TYR A 68 2.87 -5.20 10.31
N TYR A 69 2.16 -4.87 9.22
CA TYR A 69 0.73 -5.14 9.10
C TYR A 69 0.42 -6.64 9.20
N TYR A 70 1.14 -7.51 8.50
CA TYR A 70 0.89 -8.95 8.56
C TYR A 70 1.06 -9.53 9.97
N ARG A 71 1.86 -8.90 10.82
CA ARG A 71 2.08 -9.31 12.21
C ARG A 71 1.05 -8.74 13.17
N ASN A 72 0.70 -7.45 13.03
CA ASN A 72 -0.06 -6.73 14.06
C ASN A 72 -1.49 -6.37 13.63
N GLY A 73 -1.85 -6.59 12.36
CA GLY A 73 -3.13 -6.17 11.79
C GLY A 73 -3.29 -4.65 11.67
N VAL A 74 -2.25 -3.87 12.00
CA VAL A 74 -2.28 -2.41 11.94
C VAL A 74 -1.86 -1.96 10.55
N VAL A 75 -2.80 -1.36 9.85
CA VAL A 75 -2.56 -0.75 8.54
C VAL A 75 -1.83 0.56 8.73
N TRP A 76 -0.84 0.77 7.87
CA TRP A 76 -0.30 2.08 7.63
C TRP A 76 -0.40 2.45 6.15
N ILE A 77 -0.35 3.75 5.88
CA ILE A 77 -0.61 4.29 4.55
C ILE A 77 0.65 4.14 3.68
N SER A 78 0.68 3.16 2.77
CA SER A 78 1.66 3.10 1.67
C SER A 78 1.11 3.91 0.49
N LYS A 79 1.96 4.73 -0.15
CA LYS A 79 1.52 5.64 -1.23
C LYS A 79 2.34 5.48 -2.52
N PRO A 80 1.72 5.63 -3.70
CA PRO A 80 2.36 5.41 -5.00
C PRO A 80 3.19 6.61 -5.47
N LEU A 81 4.17 7.06 -4.67
CA LEU A 81 5.16 8.06 -5.14
C LEU A 81 6.08 7.47 -6.21
N PHE A 82 6.33 6.16 -6.13
CA PHE A 82 7.25 5.46 -7.00
C PHE A 82 6.89 5.57 -8.49
N SER A 83 5.62 5.38 -8.85
CA SER A 83 5.17 5.37 -10.25
C SER A 83 5.41 6.71 -10.95
N ARG A 84 5.21 7.82 -10.23
CA ARG A 84 5.45 9.19 -10.71
C ARG A 84 6.93 9.44 -10.98
N ILE A 85 7.80 8.98 -10.08
CA ILE A 85 9.26 9.09 -10.21
C ILE A 85 9.77 8.25 -11.39
N VAL A 86 9.27 7.03 -11.56
CA VAL A 86 9.63 6.14 -12.68
C VAL A 86 9.15 6.73 -14.02
N ALA A 87 7.95 7.32 -14.07
CA ALA A 87 7.46 8.01 -15.26
C ALA A 87 8.35 9.20 -15.63
N TRP A 88 8.71 10.03 -14.65
CA TRP A 88 9.62 11.15 -14.87
C TRP A 88 11.02 10.69 -15.31
N ALA A 89 11.59 9.67 -14.67
CA ALA A 89 12.85 9.08 -15.06
C ALA A 89 12.86 8.62 -16.52
N SER A 90 11.74 8.08 -17.01
CA SER A 90 11.57 7.66 -18.39
C SER A 90 11.59 8.86 -19.36
N ILE A 91 10.87 9.94 -19.02
CA ILE A 91 10.91 11.21 -19.78
C ILE A 91 12.33 11.78 -19.79
N GLN A 92 12.96 11.85 -18.62
CA GLN A 92 14.28 12.45 -18.49
C GLN A 92 15.33 11.68 -19.29
N ARG A 93 15.26 10.34 -19.28
CA ARG A 93 16.15 9.48 -20.06
C ARG A 93 15.93 9.68 -21.56
N TYR A 94 14.68 9.85 -22.00
CA TYR A 94 14.37 10.23 -23.37
C TYR A 94 15.05 11.56 -23.74
N ILE A 95 14.92 12.60 -22.91
CA ILE A 95 15.55 13.91 -23.16
C ILE A 95 17.08 13.78 -23.21
N LEU A 96 17.70 13.05 -22.29
CA LEU A 96 19.15 12.93 -22.20
C LEU A 96 19.77 12.24 -23.43
N ILE A 97 19.09 11.24 -23.99
CA ILE A 97 19.57 10.50 -25.17
C ILE A 97 19.44 11.35 -26.44
N PHE A 98 18.33 12.05 -26.63
CA PHE A 98 18.04 12.72 -27.90
C PHE A 98 18.43 14.20 -27.93
N HIS A 99 18.50 14.85 -26.78
CA HIS A 99 18.75 16.28 -26.65
C HIS A 99 19.97 16.53 -25.77
N HIS A 100 21.08 15.84 -26.05
CA HIS A 100 22.33 16.01 -25.30
C HIS A 100 22.78 17.50 -25.21
N GLY A 101 22.56 18.28 -26.28
CA GLY A 101 22.84 19.72 -26.30
C GLY A 101 22.00 20.55 -25.32
N TRP A 102 20.81 20.08 -24.93
CA TRP A 102 19.99 20.76 -23.92
C TRP A 102 20.57 20.61 -22.51
N MET A 103 21.38 19.57 -22.28
CA MET A 103 22.05 19.32 -21.00
C MET A 103 23.54 19.73 -21.01
N SER A 104 23.99 20.55 -21.96
CA SER A 104 25.40 20.93 -22.03
C SER A 104 25.81 21.87 -20.87
N THR A 105 24.96 22.84 -20.51
CA THR A 105 25.28 23.84 -19.48
C THR A 105 24.74 23.46 -18.09
N GLN A 106 25.46 23.86 -17.04
CA GLN A 106 25.07 23.55 -15.65
C GLN A 106 23.70 24.13 -15.28
N LYS A 107 23.39 25.36 -15.72
CA LYS A 107 22.09 26.00 -15.48
C LYS A 107 20.93 25.19 -16.08
N LYS A 108 21.09 24.71 -17.33
CA LYS A 108 20.06 23.87 -17.98
C LYS A 108 19.95 22.49 -17.33
N LYS A 109 21.05 21.92 -16.84
CA LYS A 109 21.01 20.67 -16.05
C LYS A 109 20.17 20.86 -14.79
N ILE A 110 20.42 21.91 -14.01
CA ILE A 110 19.61 22.20 -12.80
C ILE A 110 18.12 22.29 -13.16
N LEU A 111 17.80 23.06 -14.20
CA LEU A 111 16.41 23.32 -14.59
C LEU A 111 15.68 22.10 -15.18
N LEU A 112 16.31 21.32 -16.04
CA LEU A 112 15.65 20.21 -16.74
C LEU A 112 15.78 18.86 -16.01
N HIS A 113 16.79 18.69 -15.15
CA HIS A 113 17.03 17.44 -14.45
C HIS A 113 16.60 17.49 -12.99
N TYR A 114 17.13 18.45 -12.22
CA TYR A 114 17.00 18.42 -10.76
C TYR A 114 15.68 19.01 -10.30
N ILE A 115 15.28 20.18 -10.83
CA ILE A 115 14.02 20.84 -10.45
C ILE A 115 12.83 19.90 -10.56
N PRO A 116 12.59 19.18 -11.69
CA PRO A 116 11.38 18.36 -11.79
C PRO A 116 11.35 17.17 -10.84
N ILE A 117 12.51 16.54 -10.58
CA ILE A 117 12.60 15.44 -9.59
C ILE A 117 12.27 15.99 -8.21
N THR A 118 12.90 17.10 -7.83
CA THR A 118 12.66 17.75 -6.54
C THR A 118 11.20 18.18 -6.41
N THR A 119 10.60 18.76 -7.45
CA THR A 119 9.19 19.14 -7.46
C THR A 119 8.26 17.93 -7.29
N ILE A 120 8.51 16.80 -7.96
CA ILE A 120 7.70 15.59 -7.80
C ILE A 120 7.79 15.03 -6.37
N ILE A 121 8.99 15.05 -5.77
CA ILE A 121 9.19 14.60 -4.39
C ILE A 121 8.46 15.53 -3.41
N ILE A 122 8.65 16.84 -3.53
CA ILE A 122 7.98 17.84 -2.68
C ILE A 122 6.46 17.74 -2.83
N TYR A 123 5.95 17.65 -4.06
CA TYR A 123 4.53 17.45 -4.33
C TYR A 123 4.01 16.18 -3.65
N GLY A 124 4.77 15.09 -3.73
CA GLY A 124 4.45 13.84 -3.06
C GLY A 124 4.35 13.97 -1.54
N ILE A 125 5.29 14.67 -0.92
CA ILE A 125 5.31 14.93 0.52
C ILE A 125 4.14 15.83 0.92
N ILE A 126 3.88 16.92 0.19
CA ILE A 126 2.77 17.83 0.49
C ILE A 126 1.44 17.10 0.38
N LEU A 127 1.21 16.38 -0.74
CA LEU A 127 0.00 15.57 -0.92
C LEU A 127 -0.15 14.55 0.21
N TYR A 128 0.97 13.94 0.64
CA TYR A 128 0.99 13.01 1.76
C TYR A 128 0.52 13.68 3.06
N MET A 129 1.15 14.79 3.44
CA MET A 129 0.83 15.53 4.66
C MET A 129 -0.61 16.04 4.65
N THR A 130 -1.11 16.51 3.50
CA THR A 130 -2.49 16.97 3.38
C THR A 130 -3.48 15.84 3.62
N ILE A 131 -3.26 14.66 3.03
CA ILE A 131 -4.17 13.52 3.24
C ILE A 131 -4.16 13.09 4.71
N ASP A 132 -2.98 13.00 5.31
CA ASP A 132 -2.84 12.49 6.67
C ASP A 132 -3.38 13.47 7.73
N LEU A 133 -3.21 14.78 7.52
CA LEU A 133 -3.67 15.80 8.47
C LEU A 133 -5.16 16.13 8.31
N PHE A 134 -5.68 16.17 7.08
CA PHE A 134 -7.04 16.65 6.83
C PHE A 134 -8.09 15.54 6.79
N LEU A 135 -7.73 14.29 6.47
CA LEU A 135 -8.66 13.16 6.55
C LEU A 135 -8.49 12.42 7.89
N SER A 136 -8.96 13.07 8.96
CA SER A 136 -9.19 12.39 10.23
C SER A 136 -10.37 11.46 10.08
N CYS A 137 -10.13 10.15 10.07
CA CYS A 137 -11.19 9.16 10.01
C CYS A 137 -11.11 8.16 11.15
N ASP A 138 -12.28 7.67 11.54
CA ASP A 138 -12.41 6.54 12.44
C ASP A 138 -11.72 5.32 11.82
N ARG A 139 -10.83 4.72 12.60
CA ARG A 139 -9.89 3.67 12.19
C ARG A 139 -10.58 2.31 12.02
N SER A 140 -11.59 2.22 11.16
CA SER A 140 -12.18 0.95 10.77
C SER A 140 -11.41 0.36 9.59
N TYR A 141 -10.77 -0.78 9.80
CA TYR A 141 -9.96 -1.46 8.79
C TYR A 141 -10.63 -2.76 8.35
N TYR A 142 -10.78 -2.95 7.04
CA TYR A 142 -11.27 -4.19 6.46
C TYR A 142 -10.10 -5.10 6.11
N SER A 143 -9.89 -6.15 6.93
CA SER A 143 -8.81 -7.13 6.75
C SER A 143 -9.00 -8.09 5.56
N THR A 144 -10.16 -8.03 4.90
CA THR A 144 -10.55 -8.96 3.82
C THR A 144 -10.11 -8.50 2.43
N ILE A 145 -9.65 -7.25 2.26
CA ILE A 145 -9.29 -6.71 0.95
C ILE A 145 -7.86 -7.12 0.57
N LEU A 146 -7.69 -7.59 -0.67
CA LEU A 146 -6.45 -8.17 -1.23
C LEU A 146 -5.24 -7.21 -1.15
N TYR A 147 -5.50 -5.89 -1.23
CA TYR A 147 -4.53 -4.84 -0.92
C TYR A 147 -4.73 -4.41 0.52
N CYS A 148 -4.13 -5.17 1.41
CA CYS A 148 -4.12 -4.87 2.83
C CYS A 148 -3.51 -3.48 3.05
N GLY A 149 -4.32 -2.57 3.57
CA GLY A 149 -3.93 -1.19 3.85
C GLY A 149 -4.33 -0.14 2.82
N PHE A 150 -5.03 -0.53 1.76
CA PHE A 150 -5.60 0.41 0.79
C PHE A 150 -6.83 1.16 1.31
N SER A 151 -7.42 0.74 2.43
CA SER A 151 -8.53 1.46 3.08
C SER A 151 -8.01 2.59 3.98
N SER A 152 -7.04 3.38 3.49
CA SER A 152 -6.90 4.71 4.06
C SER A 152 -8.19 5.45 3.74
N CYS A 153 -8.68 6.26 4.67
CA CYS A 153 -9.94 6.94 4.49
C CYS A 153 -9.98 7.85 3.25
N ALA A 154 -8.80 8.23 2.76
CA ALA A 154 -8.64 8.89 1.47
C ALA A 154 -9.31 8.13 0.31
N TYR A 155 -9.23 6.80 0.30
CA TYR A 155 -9.84 6.00 -0.75
C TYR A 155 -11.35 5.79 -0.58
N ASN A 156 -11.93 6.18 0.56
CA ASN A 156 -13.39 6.23 0.70
C ASN A 156 -13.98 7.36 -0.13
N SER A 157 -13.19 8.42 -0.40
CA SER A 157 -13.56 9.41 -1.39
C SER A 157 -13.34 8.84 -2.80
N THR A 158 -14.45 8.53 -3.48
CA THR A 158 -14.45 8.10 -4.89
C THR A 158 -13.67 9.07 -5.77
N ALA A 159 -13.77 10.39 -5.50
CA ALA A 159 -13.05 11.41 -6.25
C ALA A 159 -11.52 11.26 -6.10
N TYR A 160 -11.03 11.05 -4.88
CA TYR A 160 -9.59 10.86 -4.63
C TYR A 160 -9.09 9.55 -5.23
N SER A 161 -9.84 8.46 -5.06
CA SER A 161 -9.49 7.15 -5.63
C SER A 161 -9.37 7.22 -7.17
N ILE A 162 -10.36 7.83 -7.84
CA ILE A 162 -10.32 8.04 -9.29
C ILE A 162 -9.15 8.95 -9.68
N PHE A 163 -8.91 10.02 -8.92
CA PHE A 163 -7.79 10.94 -9.18
C PHE A 163 -6.44 10.21 -9.10
N GLU A 164 -6.17 9.41 -8.06
CA GLU A 164 -4.93 8.63 -7.93
C GLU A 164 -4.82 7.56 -9.02
N LEU A 165 -5.92 6.87 -9.33
CA LEU A 165 -5.95 5.86 -10.40
C LEU A 165 -5.61 6.47 -11.76
N ILE A 166 -6.17 7.63 -12.08
CA ILE A 166 -5.92 8.33 -13.34
C ILE A 166 -4.51 8.93 -13.37
N THR A 167 -4.14 9.72 -12.35
CA THR A 167 -2.88 10.48 -12.36
C THR A 167 -1.68 9.63 -11.99
N GLY A 168 -1.78 8.83 -10.93
CA GLY A 168 -0.72 7.97 -10.42
C GLY A 168 -0.62 6.62 -11.13
N GLY A 169 -1.75 6.11 -11.65
CA GLY A 169 -1.81 4.85 -12.39
C GLY A 169 -1.70 5.03 -13.90
N ILE A 170 -2.84 5.32 -14.54
CA ILE A 170 -3.02 5.26 -16.00
C ILE A 170 -2.09 6.24 -16.72
N THR A 171 -1.99 7.49 -16.23
CA THR A 171 -1.18 8.53 -16.87
C THR A 171 0.30 8.17 -16.86
N ASN A 172 0.82 7.71 -15.72
CA ASN A 172 2.21 7.28 -15.60
C ASN A 172 2.52 6.09 -16.50
N ILE A 173 1.63 5.10 -16.57
CA ILE A 173 1.78 3.97 -17.49
C ILE A 173 1.84 4.43 -18.95
N LYS A 174 0.93 5.32 -19.36
CA LYS A 174 0.89 5.83 -20.74
C LYS A 174 2.17 6.60 -21.08
N ILE A 175 2.65 7.45 -20.17
CA ILE A 175 3.91 8.20 -20.34
C ILE A 175 5.08 7.25 -20.52
N ILE A 176 5.23 6.25 -19.63
CA ILE A 176 6.30 5.25 -19.72
C ILE A 176 6.21 4.50 -21.05
N ALA A 177 5.01 4.06 -21.46
CA ALA A 177 4.80 3.37 -22.74
C ALA A 177 5.27 4.22 -23.92
N ILE A 178 4.78 5.46 -24.01
CA ILE A 178 5.03 6.37 -25.12
C ILE A 178 6.52 6.71 -25.19
N CYS A 179 7.14 7.14 -24.09
CA CYS A 179 8.56 7.45 -24.06
C CYS A 179 9.43 6.26 -24.49
N SER A 180 9.05 5.05 -24.10
CA SER A 180 9.77 3.82 -24.43
C SER A 180 9.64 3.44 -25.89
N MET A 181 8.41 3.52 -26.43
CA MET A 181 8.14 3.26 -27.83
C MET A 181 8.91 4.25 -28.72
N ILE A 182 8.89 5.54 -28.38
CA ILE A 182 9.65 6.55 -29.14
C ILE A 182 11.16 6.25 -29.08
N LEU A 183 11.68 5.87 -27.91
CA LEU A 183 13.09 5.53 -27.73
C LEU A 183 13.50 4.32 -28.59
N ILE A 184 12.67 3.26 -28.64
CA ILE A 184 12.90 2.09 -29.47
C ILE A 184 12.85 2.46 -30.96
N ILE A 185 11.81 3.17 -31.41
CA ILE A 185 11.66 3.59 -32.80
C ILE A 185 12.87 4.40 -33.25
N ARG A 186 13.32 5.34 -32.42
CA ARG A 186 14.48 6.16 -32.74
C ARG A 186 15.79 5.38 -32.72
N LEU A 187 15.97 4.43 -31.79
CA LEU A 187 17.12 3.53 -31.82
C LEU A 187 17.19 2.73 -33.11
N ILE A 188 16.05 2.23 -33.60
CA ILE A 188 15.96 1.52 -34.88
C ILE A 188 16.29 2.46 -36.05
N LYS A 189 15.71 3.67 -36.08
CA LYS A 189 16.00 4.68 -37.12
C LYS A 189 17.47 5.10 -37.11
N GLN A 190 18.07 5.28 -35.93
CA GLN A 190 19.48 5.66 -35.79
C GLN A 190 20.41 4.52 -36.23
N LYS A 191 20.06 3.26 -35.93
CA LYS A 191 20.76 2.09 -36.46
C LYS A 191 20.81 2.11 -37.98
N HIS A 192 19.65 2.37 -38.60
CA HIS A 192 19.52 2.37 -40.04
C HIS A 192 20.30 3.52 -40.70
N ARG A 193 20.27 4.72 -40.12
CA ARG A 193 20.97 5.89 -40.68
C ARG A 193 22.50 5.83 -40.56
N LEU A 194 23.02 5.38 -39.41
CA LEU A 194 24.44 5.63 -39.12
C LEU A 194 25.40 4.56 -39.65
N ASN A 195 24.95 3.35 -40.01
CA ASN A 195 25.76 2.21 -40.51
C ASN A 195 27.15 1.96 -39.87
N GLN A 196 27.48 2.62 -38.75
CA GLN A 196 28.76 2.61 -38.07
C GLN A 196 28.68 1.63 -36.89
N GLN A 197 29.47 0.56 -36.97
CA GLN A 197 29.38 -0.58 -36.05
C GLN A 197 29.82 -0.27 -34.60
N LEU A 198 30.72 0.69 -34.38
CA LEU A 198 31.43 0.82 -33.09
C LEU A 198 30.58 1.45 -31.97
N ASN A 199 29.81 2.50 -32.23
CA ASN A 199 28.96 3.13 -31.20
C ASN A 199 27.67 2.34 -30.91
N TRP A 200 27.24 1.48 -31.83
CA TRP A 200 25.99 0.72 -31.71
C TRP A 200 25.96 -0.24 -30.51
N ARG A 201 27.08 -0.93 -30.22
CA ARG A 201 27.14 -1.91 -29.12
C ARG A 201 26.83 -1.28 -27.76
N LYS A 202 27.28 -0.04 -27.53
CA LYS A 202 27.06 0.70 -26.28
C LYS A 202 25.59 1.12 -26.13
N HIS A 203 25.00 1.67 -27.19
CA HIS A 203 23.59 2.08 -27.18
C HIS A 203 22.64 0.89 -27.05
N ARG A 204 22.94 -0.25 -27.69
CA ARG A 204 22.14 -1.48 -27.60
C ARG A 204 22.07 -2.01 -26.16
N LYS A 205 23.21 -2.13 -25.45
CA LYS A 205 23.24 -2.62 -24.07
C LYS A 205 22.37 -1.76 -23.15
N MET A 206 22.51 -0.44 -23.28
CA MET A 206 21.73 0.53 -22.52
C MET A 206 20.23 0.45 -22.81
N ALA A 207 19.85 0.25 -24.08
CA ALA A 207 18.47 0.09 -24.49
C ALA A 207 17.83 -1.20 -23.98
N ILE A 208 18.54 -2.33 -24.07
CA ILE A 208 18.07 -3.63 -23.55
C ILE A 208 17.83 -3.54 -22.05
N GLN A 209 18.77 -2.92 -21.31
CA GLN A 209 18.60 -2.70 -19.87
C GLN A 209 17.33 -1.89 -19.56
N LEU A 210 17.04 -0.84 -20.34
CA LEU A 210 15.81 -0.06 -20.15
C LEU A 210 14.57 -0.90 -20.44
N LEU A 211 14.55 -1.60 -21.58
CA LEU A 211 13.42 -2.43 -21.97
C LEU A 211 13.12 -3.49 -20.93
N SER A 212 14.17 -4.10 -20.35
CA SER A 212 14.04 -5.07 -19.27
C SER A 212 13.40 -4.46 -18.02
N ILE A 213 13.84 -3.28 -17.57
CA ILE A 213 13.26 -2.59 -16.41
C ILE A 213 11.78 -2.26 -16.66
N ILE A 214 11.44 -1.85 -17.87
CA ILE A 214 10.08 -1.44 -18.22
C ILE A 214 9.16 -2.65 -18.34
N LEU A 215 9.61 -3.72 -18.97
CA LEU A 215 8.87 -4.97 -19.02
C LEU A 215 8.58 -5.49 -17.60
N LEU A 216 9.58 -5.43 -16.73
CA LEU A 216 9.45 -5.82 -15.34
C LEU A 216 8.44 -4.93 -14.60
N PHE A 217 8.50 -3.61 -14.83
CA PHE A 217 7.50 -2.67 -14.30
C PHE A 217 6.08 -3.02 -14.76
N TYR A 218 5.87 -3.35 -16.04
CA TYR A 218 4.56 -3.77 -16.54
C TYR A 218 4.06 -5.05 -15.90
N ILE A 219 4.92 -6.07 -15.80
CA ILE A 219 4.54 -7.37 -15.23
C ILE A 219 4.06 -7.21 -13.78
N PHE A 220 4.74 -6.40 -12.98
CA PHE A 220 4.40 -6.24 -11.56
C PHE A 220 3.34 -5.16 -11.29
N TYR A 221 3.33 -4.06 -12.03
CA TYR A 221 2.46 -2.93 -11.75
C TYR A 221 1.08 -3.03 -12.42
N LEU A 222 1.01 -3.61 -13.62
CA LEU A 222 -0.25 -3.69 -14.38
C LEU A 222 -1.34 -4.51 -13.66
N PRO A 223 -1.04 -5.67 -13.03
CA PRO A 223 -2.03 -6.38 -12.21
C PRO A 223 -2.63 -5.52 -11.10
N SER A 224 -1.81 -4.66 -10.48
CA SER A 224 -2.27 -3.76 -9.41
C SER A 224 -3.27 -2.73 -9.90
N ILE A 225 -3.04 -2.17 -11.09
CA ILE A 225 -4.00 -1.24 -11.70
C ILE A 225 -5.30 -1.95 -12.09
N ILE A 226 -5.22 -3.15 -12.67
CA ILE A 226 -6.43 -3.91 -13.06
C ILE A 226 -7.31 -4.15 -11.85
N VAL A 227 -6.74 -4.63 -10.74
CA VAL A 227 -7.51 -4.85 -9.51
C VAL A 227 -8.09 -3.53 -8.98
N GLY A 228 -7.31 -2.45 -9.01
CA GLY A 228 -7.80 -1.11 -8.63
C GLY A 228 -9.00 -0.64 -9.47
N ILE A 229 -9.00 -0.88 -10.78
CA ILE A 229 -10.13 -0.58 -11.67
C ILE A 229 -11.34 -1.43 -11.31
N ILE A 230 -11.17 -2.75 -11.14
CA ILE A 230 -12.26 -3.67 -10.81
C ILE A 230 -12.94 -3.25 -9.51
N LEU A 231 -12.15 -2.98 -8.46
CA LEU A 231 -12.66 -2.51 -7.17
C LEU A 231 -13.37 -1.18 -7.29
N SER A 232 -12.83 -0.23 -8.07
CA SER A 232 -13.47 1.08 -8.28
C SER A 232 -14.82 0.94 -9.00
N CYS A 233 -14.92 0.06 -9.99
CA CYS A 233 -16.18 -0.22 -10.68
C CYS A 233 -17.23 -0.85 -9.76
N GLU A 234 -16.82 -1.70 -8.83
CA GLU A 234 -17.72 -2.34 -7.88
C GLU A 234 -18.30 -1.34 -6.87
N THR A 235 -17.48 -0.43 -6.35
CA THR A 235 -17.94 0.61 -5.42
C THR A 235 -19.00 1.55 -6.03
N GLN A 236 -18.90 1.87 -7.32
CA GLN A 236 -19.89 2.70 -8.01
C GLN A 236 -21.27 2.04 -8.12
N LYS A 237 -21.32 0.70 -8.24
CA LYS A 237 -22.60 -0.02 -8.28
C LYS A 237 -23.35 0.06 -6.95
N MET A 238 -22.62 0.07 -5.83
CA MET A 238 -23.23 0.14 -4.50
C MET A 238 -23.67 1.56 -4.13
N GLY A 239 -22.96 2.60 -4.57
CA GLY A 239 -23.31 4.00 -4.28
C GLY A 239 -24.62 4.50 -4.91
N ASN A 240 -25.12 3.82 -5.95
CA ASN A 240 -26.39 4.16 -6.60
C ASN A 240 -27.61 3.46 -6.00
N GLN A 241 -27.44 2.52 -5.07
CA GLN A 241 -28.58 2.09 -4.27
C GLN A 241 -28.82 3.16 -3.20
N PRO A 242 -30.03 3.76 -3.12
CA PRO A 242 -30.34 4.66 -2.03
C PRO A 242 -30.04 3.87 -0.77
N MET A 243 -29.14 4.42 0.04
CA MET A 243 -28.75 3.89 1.33
C MET A 243 -30.03 3.88 2.17
N LYS A 244 -30.85 2.83 1.98
CA LYS A 244 -32.01 2.55 2.81
C LYS A 244 -31.41 2.54 4.19
N THR A 245 -31.92 3.43 5.01
CA THR A 245 -31.64 3.64 6.42
C THR A 245 -31.98 2.37 7.19
N ILE A 246 -31.32 1.27 6.88
CA ILE A 246 -31.11 0.14 7.76
C ILE A 246 -29.83 0.52 8.47
N MET A 247 -29.98 1.54 9.31
CA MET A 247 -29.06 1.87 10.38
C MET A 247 -29.23 0.80 11.46
N GLU A 248 -29.04 -0.47 11.09
CA GLU A 248 -28.57 -1.49 12.01
C GLU A 248 -27.11 -1.69 11.64
N PRO A 249 -26.17 -1.22 12.48
CA PRO A 249 -24.75 -1.35 12.19
C PRO A 249 -24.47 -2.84 11.98
N PRO A 250 -23.91 -3.25 10.83
CA PRO A 250 -23.42 -4.60 10.70
C PRO A 250 -22.29 -4.71 11.73
N THR A 251 -22.56 -5.47 12.78
CA THR A 251 -21.62 -5.82 13.85
C THR A 251 -20.55 -6.76 13.30
N PHE A 252 -19.79 -6.28 12.32
CA PHE A 252 -18.58 -6.91 11.84
C PHE A 252 -17.51 -6.71 12.90
N GLY A 253 -17.32 -7.75 13.73
CA GLY A 253 -15.99 -8.12 14.21
C GLY A 253 -15.33 -7.25 15.27
N VAL A 254 -15.98 -6.20 15.81
CA VAL A 254 -15.62 -5.66 17.14
C VAL A 254 -16.27 -6.51 18.27
N CYS A 255 -16.85 -7.66 17.92
CA CYS A 255 -17.66 -8.51 18.78
C CYS A 255 -16.92 -9.48 19.74
N GLN A 256 -15.65 -9.29 20.08
CA GLN A 256 -15.02 -10.16 21.09
C GLN A 256 -14.28 -9.49 22.23
N ILE A 257 -14.07 -8.16 22.20
CA ILE A 257 -13.48 -7.48 23.36
C ILE A 257 -14.57 -6.94 24.29
N ASN A 258 -15.70 -6.48 23.74
CA ASN A 258 -16.74 -5.85 24.56
C ASN A 258 -17.67 -6.85 25.27
N ASN A 259 -17.91 -8.03 24.68
CA ASN A 259 -18.76 -9.04 25.32
C ASN A 259 -18.10 -9.60 26.59
N ARG A 260 -16.77 -9.71 26.63
CA ARG A 260 -16.04 -10.08 27.84
C ARG A 260 -16.17 -9.04 28.95
N GLY A 261 -15.94 -7.76 28.61
CA GLY A 261 -16.08 -6.66 29.55
C GLY A 261 -17.49 -6.61 30.13
N MET A 262 -18.49 -6.72 29.24
CA MET A 262 -19.90 -6.69 29.61
C MET A 262 -20.34 -7.92 30.43
N ALA A 263 -19.90 -9.13 30.06
CA ALA A 263 -20.19 -10.34 30.84
C ALA A 263 -19.51 -10.32 32.21
N ALA A 264 -18.28 -9.81 32.30
CA ALA A 264 -17.57 -9.64 33.57
C ALA A 264 -18.23 -8.57 34.45
N GLU A 265 -18.64 -7.44 33.87
CA GLU A 265 -19.37 -6.38 34.58
C GLU A 265 -20.72 -6.88 35.10
N MET A 266 -21.48 -7.65 34.30
CA MET A 266 -22.74 -8.25 34.75
C MET A 266 -22.54 -9.23 35.90
N ARG A 267 -21.49 -10.06 35.87
CA ARG A 267 -21.16 -10.92 37.02
C ARG A 267 -20.79 -10.11 38.25
N GLN A 268 -20.01 -9.04 38.09
CA GLN A 268 -19.62 -8.19 39.20
C GLN A 268 -20.85 -7.51 39.83
N LYS A 269 -21.83 -7.07 39.03
CA LYS A 269 -23.10 -6.52 39.52
C LYS A 269 -23.93 -7.57 40.27
N ASP A 270 -24.02 -8.80 39.73
CA ASP A 270 -24.72 -9.91 40.36
C ASP A 270 -24.09 -10.31 41.71
N ASP A 271 -22.76 -10.39 41.79
CA ASP A 271 -22.03 -10.69 43.03
C ASP A 271 -22.19 -9.58 44.08
N ASN A 272 -22.17 -8.31 43.65
CA ASN A 272 -22.39 -7.16 44.53
C ASN A 272 -23.82 -7.13 45.09
N GLN A 273 -24.82 -7.39 44.25
CA GLN A 273 -26.22 -7.46 44.70
C GLN A 273 -26.46 -8.62 45.65
N LYS A 274 -25.91 -9.81 45.34
CA LYS A 274 -26.00 -10.98 46.22
C LYS A 274 -25.42 -10.70 47.61
N LYS A 275 -24.33 -9.94 47.70
CA LYS A 275 -23.75 -9.51 48.99
C LYS A 275 -24.64 -8.52 49.74
N ALA A 276 -25.34 -7.64 49.03
CA ALA A 276 -26.16 -6.59 49.63
C ALA A 276 -27.52 -7.12 50.13
N THR A 277 -28.17 -8.00 49.37
CA THR A 277 -29.57 -8.42 49.64
C THR A 277 -29.72 -9.89 50.01
N ASN A 278 -28.63 -10.67 50.06
CA ASN A 278 -28.64 -12.14 50.14
C ASN A 278 -29.43 -12.84 49.01
N THR A 279 -29.83 -12.10 47.97
CA THR A 279 -30.55 -12.60 46.80
C THR A 279 -29.77 -12.24 45.53
N PRO A 280 -29.52 -13.21 44.64
CA PRO A 280 -28.82 -12.93 43.38
C PRO A 280 -29.66 -12.06 42.43
N LEU A 281 -28.99 -11.25 41.61
CA LEU A 281 -29.62 -10.48 40.53
C LEU A 281 -30.00 -11.39 39.36
N LEU A 282 -29.09 -12.29 38.98
CA LEU A 282 -29.23 -13.21 37.85
C LEU A 282 -29.73 -14.57 38.31
N ASP A 283 -30.67 -15.13 37.54
CA ASP A 283 -31.05 -16.53 37.71
C ASP A 283 -29.90 -17.50 37.37
N VAL A 284 -30.04 -18.75 37.80
CA VAL A 284 -28.99 -19.77 37.68
C VAL A 284 -28.64 -20.07 36.21
N GLU A 285 -29.61 -19.99 35.31
CA GLU A 285 -29.43 -20.34 33.90
C GLU A 285 -28.73 -19.19 33.15
N ASP A 286 -29.11 -17.94 33.41
CA ASP A 286 -28.45 -16.76 32.86
C ASP A 286 -27.00 -16.65 33.36
N ARG A 287 -26.75 -16.97 34.64
CA ARG A 287 -25.38 -17.05 35.18
C ARG A 287 -24.59 -18.17 34.49
N ARG A 288 -25.21 -19.33 34.19
CA ARG A 288 -24.57 -20.42 33.44
C ARG A 288 -24.27 -20.02 31.99
N LYS A 289 -25.14 -19.25 31.33
CA LYS A 289 -24.90 -18.70 29.99
C LYS A 289 -23.74 -17.71 29.98
N LEU A 290 -23.72 -16.74 30.91
CA LEU A 290 -22.58 -15.83 31.13
C LEU A 290 -21.28 -16.59 31.45
N ASN A 291 -21.36 -17.70 32.20
CA ASN A 291 -20.22 -18.57 32.46
C ASN A 291 -19.66 -19.22 31.21
N LYS A 292 -20.54 -19.72 30.33
CA LYS A 292 -20.14 -20.30 29.04
C LYS A 292 -19.50 -19.26 28.13
N VAL A 293 -20.00 -18.02 28.09
CA VAL A 293 -19.43 -16.94 27.24
C VAL A 293 -17.99 -16.64 27.65
N VAL A 294 -17.74 -16.38 28.94
CA VAL A 294 -16.38 -16.10 29.46
C VAL A 294 -15.45 -17.30 29.26
N HIS A 295 -15.97 -18.54 29.37
CA HIS A 295 -15.14 -19.73 29.25
C HIS A 295 -14.79 -20.08 27.80
N CYS A 296 -15.71 -19.88 26.85
CA CYS A 296 -15.48 -20.22 25.44
C CYS A 296 -14.52 -19.25 24.72
N GLU A 297 -14.38 -18.01 25.19
CA GLU A 297 -13.39 -17.07 24.65
C GLU A 297 -11.95 -17.49 24.95
N ASN A 298 -11.69 -18.15 26.09
CA ASN A 298 -10.37 -18.72 26.38
C ASN A 298 -9.94 -19.80 25.37
N PHE A 299 -10.88 -20.35 24.60
CA PHE A 299 -10.64 -21.40 23.60
C PHE A 299 -10.92 -20.97 22.15
N GLY A 300 -11.24 -19.69 21.90
CA GLY A 300 -11.36 -19.14 20.54
C GLY A 300 -12.50 -19.72 19.68
N LYS A 301 -13.54 -20.32 20.28
CA LYS A 301 -14.66 -20.98 19.56
C LYS A 301 -16.03 -20.46 20.00
N CYS A 302 -16.36 -19.21 19.70
CA CYS A 302 -17.71 -18.67 19.92
C CYS A 302 -18.08 -17.64 18.87
N GLN A 303 -18.81 -18.07 17.84
CA GLN A 303 -19.56 -17.16 16.95
C GLN A 303 -21.06 -17.14 17.26
N ASP A 304 -21.64 -18.18 17.86
CA ASP A 304 -23.10 -18.30 18.01
C ASP A 304 -23.71 -17.77 19.31
N LYS A 305 -22.92 -17.23 20.26
CA LYS A 305 -23.42 -16.87 21.61
C LYS A 305 -23.50 -15.37 21.90
N SER A 306 -23.34 -14.51 20.90
CA SER A 306 -23.46 -13.06 21.09
C SER A 306 -24.89 -12.64 21.45
N ASN A 307 -25.90 -13.39 20.98
CA ASN A 307 -27.30 -13.08 21.24
C ASN A 307 -27.68 -13.31 22.71
N ASP A 308 -27.10 -14.34 23.35
CA ASP A 308 -27.37 -14.67 24.76
C ASP A 308 -27.04 -13.50 25.71
N VAL A 309 -25.91 -12.80 25.49
CA VAL A 309 -25.49 -11.68 26.36
C VAL A 309 -26.41 -10.47 26.18
N SER A 310 -26.82 -10.18 24.94
CA SER A 310 -27.74 -9.10 24.63
C SER A 310 -29.13 -9.34 25.21
N ASP A 311 -29.62 -10.58 25.14
CA ASP A 311 -30.93 -10.96 25.68
C ASP A 311 -30.95 -10.87 27.21
N ILE A 312 -29.87 -11.31 27.88
CA ILE A 312 -29.73 -11.16 29.33
C ILE A 312 -29.71 -9.68 29.71
N LYS A 313 -28.92 -8.86 29.02
CA LYS A 313 -28.87 -7.42 29.30
C LYS A 313 -30.26 -6.78 29.21
N LYS A 314 -31.01 -7.10 28.16
CA LYS A 314 -32.38 -6.62 27.95
C LYS A 314 -33.33 -7.12 29.04
N LYS A 315 -33.21 -8.37 29.48
CA LYS A 315 -34.04 -8.99 30.52
C LYS A 315 -33.88 -8.31 31.89
N TYR A 316 -32.68 -7.87 32.25
CA TYR A 316 -32.39 -7.24 33.54
C TYR A 316 -32.29 -5.69 33.47
N GLY A 317 -32.55 -5.08 32.31
CA GLY A 317 -32.50 -3.63 32.13
C GLY A 317 -31.12 -3.00 32.38
N LEU A 318 -30.06 -3.76 32.09
CA LEU A 318 -28.65 -3.37 32.33
C LEU A 318 -28.03 -2.63 31.15
#